data_AF-A0A6A7A7E9-F1
#
_entry.id   AF-A0A6A7A7E9-F1
#
_cell.length_a   1.000
_cell.length_b   1.000
_cell.length_c   1.000
_cell.angle_alpha   90.00
_cell.angle_beta   90.00
_cell.angle_gamma   90.00
#
_symmetry.space_group_name_H-M   'P 1'
#
loop_
_entity.id
_entity.type
_entity.pdbx_description
1 polymer ?
#
loop_
_entity_poly.entity_id
_entity_poly.type
_entity_poly.pdbx_seq_one_letter_code
_entity_poly.pdbx_strand_id
1 'polypeptide(L)'
;MLLPEAHREISRNNAPASYARDFASGAEALDVLSASTTRLRLRRSIEQMTSAGWCYHQVLFLARSIELKAFEQLASLPKIREDDHSSCRRNGLCVAHNVNNETYRTRHCTTDCDREILSVPQEELTTIIGAGHIPLVSIDRNDEKQKDSPFELKLHRRDENSSYTAVSHVWADGLGNPHDNALPTCQLQKLSIILRHLEMSSKKGCCTAISV
;
A
#
# COMPACT_ATOMS: atom_id res chain seq x y z
N MET A 1 -31.89 -1.74 36.34
CA MET A 1 -30.80 -2.46 37.02
C MET A 1 -29.50 -2.08 36.35
N LEU A 2 -28.73 -1.25 37.04
CA LEU A 2 -27.36 -0.85 36.75
C LEU A 2 -26.41 -1.99 37.15
N LEU A 3 -25.31 -2.18 36.42
CA LEU A 3 -24.05 -2.84 36.82
C LEU A 3 -22.99 -2.58 35.71
N PRO A 4 -21.66 -2.59 35.98
CA PRO A 4 -20.92 -1.37 36.36
C PRO A 4 -19.57 -1.17 35.63
N GLU A 5 -18.97 0.00 35.85
CA GLU A 5 -17.55 0.31 35.62
C GLU A 5 -16.62 -0.53 36.52
N ALA A 6 -15.65 -1.22 35.91
CA ALA A 6 -14.34 -1.63 36.46
C ALA A 6 -13.53 -2.15 35.25
N HIS A 7 -12.30 -1.72 34.97
CA HIS A 7 -11.13 -1.97 35.78
C HIS A 7 -10.03 -0.91 35.56
N ARG A 8 -9.61 -0.29 36.66
CA ARG A 8 -8.35 0.43 36.83
C ARG A 8 -7.25 -0.54 37.31
N GLU A 9 -6.05 -0.30 36.77
CA GLU A 9 -4.71 -0.35 37.41
C GLU A 9 -4.00 -1.67 37.75
N ILE A 10 -2.66 -1.52 37.79
CA ILE A 10 -1.53 -2.43 38.14
C ILE A 10 -0.88 -3.04 36.89
N SER A 11 0.40 -2.81 36.53
CA SER A 11 1.62 -2.57 37.32
C SER A 11 2.64 -1.76 36.48
N ARG A 12 3.14 -0.60 36.92
CA ARG A 12 4.43 -0.36 37.62
C ARG A 12 5.66 -1.12 37.11
N ASN A 13 6.61 -0.30 36.61
CA ASN A 13 8.07 -0.34 36.74
C ASN A 13 8.87 -1.49 36.12
N ASN A 14 9.72 -1.14 35.13
CA ASN A 14 11.16 -1.40 35.16
C ASN A 14 11.88 -0.79 33.94
N ALA A 15 12.69 0.25 34.14
CA ALA A 15 13.96 0.53 33.42
C ALA A 15 14.58 1.86 33.91
N PRO A 16 15.91 2.01 33.89
CA PRO A 16 16.66 2.49 35.04
C PRO A 16 16.90 3.99 35.11
N ALA A 17 16.98 4.44 36.36
CA ALA A 17 17.51 5.74 36.77
C ALA A 17 19.03 5.79 36.56
N SER A 18 19.49 6.40 35.48
CA SER A 18 20.89 6.81 35.37
C SER A 18 21.12 7.88 34.31
N TYR A 19 20.43 9.02 34.38
CA TYR A 19 21.01 10.27 33.87
C TYR A 19 20.28 11.50 34.43
N ALA A 20 20.44 11.74 35.72
CA ALA A 20 20.15 13.05 36.31
C ALA A 20 21.44 13.60 36.92
N ARG A 21 22.05 14.57 36.24
CA ARG A 21 22.84 15.63 36.88
C ARG A 21 22.69 16.93 36.09
N ASP A 22 21.98 17.85 36.71
CA ASP A 22 22.37 19.23 36.97
C ASP A 22 23.08 20.01 35.86
N PHE A 23 22.31 20.88 35.21
CA PHE A 23 22.80 22.19 34.80
C PHE A 23 21.74 23.25 35.19
N ALA A 24 21.96 23.86 36.34
CA ALA A 24 21.19 25.01 36.80
C ALA A 24 21.62 26.29 36.08
N SER A 25 20.62 27.11 35.77
CA SER A 25 20.70 28.55 35.43
C SER A 25 21.32 28.90 34.08
N GLY A 26 20.48 28.79 33.03
CA GLY A 26 20.75 29.20 31.65
C GLY A 26 19.94 28.39 30.62
N ALA A 27 19.47 27.21 31.01
CA ALA A 27 18.84 26.23 30.14
C ALA A 27 17.38 26.54 29.76
N GLU A 28 16.60 27.24 30.59
CA GLU A 28 15.16 27.46 30.30
C GLU A 28 14.93 28.30 29.05
N ALA A 29 15.73 29.35 28.82
CA ALA A 29 15.63 30.15 27.61
C ALA A 29 16.13 29.40 26.38
N LEU A 30 17.22 28.63 26.51
CA LEU A 30 17.78 27.82 25.42
C LEU A 30 16.87 26.65 25.02
N ASP A 31 16.20 25.99 25.96
CA ASP A 31 15.24 24.92 25.67
C ASP A 31 13.95 25.48 25.07
N VAL A 32 13.47 26.64 25.53
CA VAL A 32 12.32 27.32 24.91
C VAL A 32 12.67 27.81 23.50
N LEU A 33 13.88 28.36 23.28
CA LEU A 33 14.36 28.77 21.95
C LEU A 33 14.65 27.56 21.05
N SER A 34 15.19 26.47 21.59
CA SER A 34 15.42 25.20 20.88
C SER A 34 14.09 24.56 20.47
N ALA A 35 13.11 24.51 21.38
CA ALA A 35 11.77 24.04 21.08
C ALA A 35 11.05 24.95 20.06
N SER A 36 11.23 26.27 20.16
CA SER A 36 10.69 27.24 19.20
C SER A 36 11.33 27.08 17.82
N THR A 37 12.65 26.92 17.76
CA THR A 37 13.42 26.68 16.53
C THR A 37 13.05 25.34 15.90
N THR A 38 12.92 24.29 16.72
CA THR A 38 12.48 22.94 16.31
C THR A 38 11.06 22.99 15.74
N ARG A 39 10.13 23.71 16.39
CA ARG A 39 8.77 23.91 15.86
C ARG A 39 8.75 24.67 14.55
N LEU A 40 9.56 25.73 14.41
CA LEU A 40 9.66 26.50 13.17
C LEU A 40 10.24 25.66 12.02
N ARG A 41 11.29 24.88 12.29
CA ARG A 41 11.89 23.94 11.32
C ARG A 41 10.93 22.86 10.87
N LEU A 42 10.21 22.26 11.82
CA LEU A 42 9.17 21.28 11.53
C LEU A 42 8.07 21.89 10.64
N ARG A 43 7.56 23.06 11.04
CA ARG A 43 6.53 23.78 10.28
C ARG A 43 7.00 24.10 8.85
N ARG A 44 8.21 24.63 8.70
CA ARG A 44 8.80 24.93 7.39
C ARG A 44 8.88 23.69 6.50
N SER A 45 9.30 22.57 7.07
CA SER A 45 9.42 21.29 6.35
C SER A 45 8.05 20.74 5.92
N ILE A 46 7.03 20.87 6.78
CA ILE A 46 5.64 20.53 6.43
C ILE A 46 5.14 21.41 5.27
N GLU A 47 5.35 22.73 5.34
CA GLU A 47 4.96 23.67 4.29
C GLU A 47 5.69 23.39 2.97
N GLN A 48 6.98 23.04 3.02
CA GLN A 48 7.77 22.63 1.86
C GLN A 48 7.22 21.37 1.20
N MET A 49 7.00 20.28 1.97
CA MET A 49 6.48 19.03 1.42
C MET A 49 5.08 19.21 0.83
N THR A 50 4.20 19.92 1.53
CA THR A 50 2.83 20.15 1.05
C THR A 50 2.79 21.02 -0.21
N SER A 51 3.67 22.03 -0.30
CA SER A 51 3.83 22.84 -1.52
C SER A 51 4.41 22.04 -2.69
N ALA A 52 5.20 21.00 -2.40
CA ALA A 52 5.71 20.04 -3.38
C ALA A 52 4.70 18.92 -3.73
N GLY A 53 3.42 19.06 -3.36
CA GLY A 53 2.36 18.14 -3.73
C GLY A 53 2.30 16.84 -2.92
N TRP A 54 2.97 16.78 -1.76
CA TRP A 54 2.80 15.66 -0.84
C TRP A 54 1.44 15.70 -0.14
N CYS A 55 0.88 14.52 0.16
CA CYS A 55 -0.36 14.44 0.92
C CYS A 55 -0.17 14.99 2.33
N TYR A 56 -1.02 15.93 2.74
CA TYR A 56 -0.97 16.53 4.08
C TYR A 56 -1.00 15.49 5.21
N HIS A 57 -1.80 14.44 5.05
CA HIS A 57 -1.90 13.37 6.05
C HIS A 57 -0.61 12.55 6.17
N GLN A 58 0.02 12.22 5.03
CA GLN A 58 1.32 11.53 5.02
C GLN A 58 2.40 12.38 5.67
N VAL A 59 2.43 13.68 5.34
CA VAL A 59 3.38 14.64 5.91
C VAL A 59 3.21 14.73 7.43
N LEU A 60 1.99 14.81 7.95
CA LEU A 60 1.73 14.83 9.39
C LEU A 60 2.07 13.52 10.09
N PHE A 61 1.83 12.38 9.44
CA PHE A 61 2.22 11.09 9.95
C PHE A 61 3.75 11.02 10.10
N LEU A 62 4.47 11.34 9.02
CA LEU A 62 5.94 11.37 9.02
C LEU A 62 6.49 12.34 10.08
N ALA A 63 5.93 13.54 10.18
CA ALA A 63 6.31 14.53 11.19
C ALA A 63 6.21 14.03 12.64
N ARG A 64 5.37 13.02 12.90
CA ARG A 64 5.21 12.39 14.23
C ARG A 64 6.01 11.10 14.37
N SER A 65 6.30 10.41 13.27
CA SER A 65 6.87 9.07 13.26
C SER A 65 8.39 9.04 13.13
N ILE A 66 9.02 10.12 12.66
CA ILE A 66 10.48 10.18 12.47
C ILE A 66 11.09 11.43 13.11
N GLU A 67 12.40 11.38 13.39
CA GLU A 67 13.13 12.51 13.96
C GLU A 67 13.18 13.71 13.01
N LEU A 68 13.23 14.93 13.56
CA LEU A 68 13.20 16.18 12.79
C LEU A 68 14.27 16.22 11.69
N LYS A 69 15.51 15.77 11.97
CA LYS A 69 16.58 15.76 10.97
C LYS A 69 16.25 14.84 9.80
N ALA A 70 15.73 13.64 10.06
CA ALA A 70 15.32 12.71 9.01
C ALA A 70 14.13 13.26 8.21
N PHE A 71 13.19 13.92 8.88
CA PHE A 71 12.06 14.58 8.24
C PHE A 71 12.48 15.72 7.30
N GLU A 72 13.45 16.54 7.71
CA GLU A 72 14.01 17.61 6.87
C GLU A 72 14.75 17.06 5.65
N GLN A 73 15.53 15.98 5.81
CA GLN A 73 16.16 15.30 4.69
C GLN A 73 15.11 14.79 3.71
N LEU A 74 14.05 14.15 4.20
CA LEU A 74 12.94 13.68 3.37
C LEU A 74 12.23 14.84 2.66
N ALA A 75 12.03 15.97 3.35
CA ALA A 75 11.43 17.16 2.75
C ALA A 75 12.25 17.76 1.61
N SER A 76 13.57 17.52 1.58
CA SER A 76 14.46 17.94 0.51
C SER A 76 14.46 17.01 -0.71
N LEU A 77 13.92 15.79 -0.58
CA LEU A 77 13.88 14.84 -1.69
C LEU A 77 12.75 15.18 -2.67
N PRO A 78 12.98 15.00 -3.98
CA PRO A 78 11.91 15.15 -4.96
C PRO A 78 10.83 14.10 -4.72
N LYS A 79 9.56 14.50 -4.92
CA LYS A 79 8.46 13.55 -4.93
C LYS A 79 8.60 12.68 -6.19
N ILE A 80 8.82 11.38 -6.00
CA ILE A 80 9.03 10.44 -7.12
C ILE A 80 7.70 10.02 -7.76
N ARG A 81 6.63 9.91 -6.96
CA ARG A 81 5.30 9.52 -7.44
C ARG A 81 4.46 10.74 -7.74
N GLU A 82 3.80 10.73 -8.89
CA GLU A 82 2.93 11.82 -9.35
C GLU A 82 1.47 11.64 -8.90
N ASP A 83 1.21 10.90 -7.82
CA ASP A 83 -0.14 10.70 -7.30
C ASP A 83 -0.79 12.06 -6.96
N ASP A 84 -2.01 12.27 -7.44
CA ASP A 84 -2.74 13.51 -7.21
C ASP A 84 -3.35 13.53 -5.80
N HIS A 85 -2.77 14.36 -4.94
CA HIS A 85 -3.27 14.62 -3.59
C HIS A 85 -3.95 15.99 -3.46
N SER A 86 -4.29 16.66 -4.56
CA SER A 86 -4.96 17.97 -4.56
C SER A 86 -6.28 17.98 -3.78
N SER A 87 -6.98 16.85 -3.77
CA SER A 87 -8.25 16.65 -3.05
C SER A 87 -8.07 16.31 -1.56
N CYS A 88 -6.85 16.03 -1.10
CA CYS A 88 -6.58 15.71 0.30
C CYS A 88 -6.57 16.99 1.15
N ARG A 89 -7.47 17.09 2.12
CA ARG A 89 -7.59 18.28 3.00
C ARG A 89 -6.94 18.08 4.36
N ARG A 90 -6.61 19.20 5.02
CA ARG A 90 -5.96 19.27 6.34
C ARG A 90 -6.68 18.47 7.44
N ASN A 91 -8.02 18.49 7.46
CA ASN A 91 -8.84 17.86 8.50
C ASN A 91 -9.48 16.56 8.00
N GLY A 92 -8.98 15.96 6.93
CA GLY A 92 -9.52 14.75 6.33
C GLY A 92 -8.54 13.56 6.36
N LEU A 93 -8.98 12.47 5.75
CA LEU A 93 -8.14 11.33 5.42
C LEU A 93 -7.49 11.55 4.04
N CYS A 94 -6.43 10.80 3.75
CA CYS A 94 -5.95 10.70 2.38
C CYS A 94 -7.03 10.05 1.52
N VAL A 95 -7.40 10.68 0.40
CA VAL A 95 -8.45 10.19 -0.51
C VAL A 95 -7.93 9.91 -1.92
N ALA A 96 -6.65 10.10 -2.18
CA ALA A 96 -6.09 10.00 -3.53
C ALA A 96 -6.20 8.61 -4.16
N HIS A 97 -6.26 7.56 -3.34
CA HIS A 97 -6.43 6.18 -3.80
C HIS A 97 -7.82 5.63 -3.52
N ASN A 98 -8.77 6.49 -3.13
CA ASN A 98 -10.16 6.07 -2.97
C ASN A 98 -10.76 5.83 -4.35
N VAL A 99 -11.35 4.65 -4.53
CA VAL A 99 -12.05 4.30 -5.75
C VAL A 99 -13.52 4.65 -5.61
N ASN A 100 -14.06 5.37 -6.60
CA ASN A 100 -15.49 5.48 -6.81
C ASN A 100 -15.92 4.45 -7.86
N ASN A 101 -16.63 3.41 -7.41
CA ASN A 101 -17.10 2.31 -8.25
C ASN A 101 -17.96 2.77 -9.45
N GLU A 102 -18.69 3.88 -9.34
CA GLU A 102 -19.56 4.39 -10.41
C GLU A 102 -18.76 4.96 -11.59
N THR A 103 -17.60 5.56 -11.30
CA THR A 103 -16.75 6.21 -12.30
C THR A 103 -15.53 5.38 -12.66
N TYR A 104 -15.26 4.31 -11.92
CA TYR A 104 -14.06 3.51 -12.09
C TYR A 104 -14.09 2.75 -13.41
N ARG A 105 -12.99 2.81 -14.14
CA ARG A 105 -12.79 2.04 -15.37
C ARG A 105 -11.50 1.25 -15.24
N THR A 106 -11.61 -0.06 -15.43
CA THR A 106 -10.44 -0.93 -15.47
C THR A 106 -9.51 -0.49 -16.58
N ARG A 107 -8.24 -0.30 -16.22
CA ARG A 107 -7.22 0.26 -17.09
C ARG A 107 -6.67 -0.82 -18.03
N HIS A 108 -6.51 -0.46 -19.29
CA HIS A 108 -5.74 -1.23 -20.26
C HIS A 108 -4.28 -0.77 -20.33
N CYS A 109 -3.40 -1.56 -20.95
CA CYS A 109 -1.97 -1.20 -21.02
C CYS A 109 -1.69 0.06 -21.84
N THR A 110 -2.56 0.37 -22.80
CA THR A 110 -2.52 1.58 -23.66
C THR A 110 -3.91 2.20 -23.74
N THR A 111 -4.00 3.45 -24.19
CA THR A 111 -5.26 4.20 -24.30
C THR A 111 -6.21 3.62 -25.35
N ASP A 112 -5.67 3.12 -26.45
CA ASP A 112 -6.45 2.57 -27.59
C ASP A 112 -6.44 1.04 -27.57
N CYS A 113 -6.78 0.45 -26.42
CA CYS A 113 -6.78 -0.99 -26.24
C CYS A 113 -8.14 -1.45 -25.71
N ASP A 114 -8.81 -2.26 -26.52
CA ASP A 114 -10.19 -2.72 -26.26
C ASP A 114 -10.23 -4.24 -26.15
N ARG A 115 -9.11 -4.83 -25.69
CA ARG A 115 -8.94 -6.27 -25.58
C ARG A 115 -9.96 -6.87 -24.61
N GLU A 116 -10.35 -8.12 -24.87
CA GLU A 116 -11.30 -8.87 -24.04
C GLU A 116 -10.91 -8.88 -22.56
N ILE A 117 -11.93 -8.85 -21.70
CA ILE A 117 -11.81 -8.97 -20.25
C ILE A 117 -12.09 -10.42 -19.88
N LEU A 118 -11.16 -11.04 -19.16
CA LEU A 118 -11.27 -12.43 -18.72
C LEU A 118 -11.49 -12.48 -17.21
N SER A 119 -12.53 -13.20 -16.79
CA SER A 119 -12.92 -13.35 -15.39
C SER A 119 -12.51 -14.71 -14.82
N VAL A 120 -12.34 -14.75 -13.49
CA VAL A 120 -12.22 -16.02 -12.77
C VAL A 120 -13.59 -16.58 -12.41
N PRO A 121 -13.76 -17.92 -12.33
CA PRO A 121 -15.03 -18.52 -11.92
C PRO A 121 -15.45 -18.09 -10.51
N GLN A 122 -16.50 -17.25 -10.40
CA GLN A 122 -16.93 -16.66 -9.14
C GLN A 122 -17.43 -17.70 -8.11
N GLU A 123 -18.11 -18.75 -8.57
CA GLU A 123 -18.63 -19.82 -7.69
C GLU A 123 -17.50 -20.62 -7.03
N GLU A 124 -16.44 -20.92 -7.79
CA GLU A 124 -15.27 -21.61 -7.25
C GLU A 124 -14.49 -20.70 -6.29
N LEU A 125 -14.31 -19.43 -6.65
CA LEU A 125 -13.66 -18.43 -5.79
C LEU A 125 -14.36 -18.31 -4.43
N THR A 126 -15.69 -18.18 -4.45
CA THR A 126 -16.51 -18.07 -3.22
C THR A 126 -16.49 -19.34 -2.40
N THR A 127 -16.43 -20.52 -3.04
CA THR A 127 -16.28 -21.81 -2.36
C THR A 127 -14.96 -21.90 -1.59
N ILE A 128 -13.84 -21.51 -2.21
CA ILE A 128 -12.51 -21.52 -1.58
C ILE A 128 -12.48 -20.58 -0.38
N ILE A 129 -12.99 -19.35 -0.53
CA ILE A 129 -13.03 -18.35 0.55
C ILE A 129 -13.97 -18.81 1.68
N GLY A 130 -15.15 -19.34 1.34
CA GLY A 130 -16.12 -19.84 2.31
C GLY A 130 -15.60 -21.02 3.15
N ALA A 131 -14.68 -21.81 2.60
CA ALA A 131 -13.96 -22.85 3.32
C ALA A 131 -12.80 -22.35 4.19
N GLY A 132 -12.55 -21.03 4.24
CA GLY A 132 -11.46 -20.42 5.01
C GLY A 132 -10.10 -20.57 4.35
N HIS A 133 -10.05 -20.75 3.03
CA HIS A 133 -8.80 -20.88 2.28
C HIS A 133 -8.49 -19.62 1.45
N ILE A 134 -7.23 -19.51 1.03
CA ILE A 134 -6.77 -18.40 0.19
C ILE A 134 -6.82 -18.87 -1.27
N PRO A 135 -7.61 -18.23 -2.14
CA PRO A 135 -7.64 -18.52 -3.56
C PRO A 135 -6.40 -17.95 -4.25
N LEU A 136 -5.89 -18.71 -5.21
CA LEU A 136 -4.71 -18.43 -6.01
C LEU A 136 -5.10 -18.47 -7.48
N VAL A 137 -4.83 -17.40 -8.23
CA VAL A 137 -5.14 -17.35 -9.67
C VAL A 137 -3.87 -17.62 -10.48
N SER A 138 -3.83 -18.70 -11.28
CA SER A 138 -2.78 -18.92 -12.27
C SER A 138 -3.19 -18.37 -13.64
N ILE A 139 -2.21 -17.82 -14.37
CA ILE A 139 -2.38 -17.33 -15.73
C ILE A 139 -1.71 -18.33 -16.67
N ASP A 140 -2.52 -19.17 -17.31
CA ASP A 140 -2.03 -20.15 -18.27
C ASP A 140 -2.19 -19.62 -19.71
N ARG A 141 -1.30 -20.05 -20.60
CA ARG A 141 -1.46 -19.88 -22.05
C ARG A 141 -1.60 -21.26 -22.67
N ASN A 142 -2.72 -21.49 -23.37
CA ASN A 142 -3.00 -22.78 -24.02
C ASN A 142 -1.89 -23.24 -24.97
N ASP A 143 -1.17 -22.31 -25.61
CA ASP A 143 0.04 -22.63 -26.38
C ASP A 143 1.06 -21.49 -26.30
N GLU A 144 2.17 -21.70 -25.58
CA GLU A 144 3.23 -20.70 -25.45
C GLU A 144 3.87 -20.30 -26.78
N LYS A 145 3.83 -21.18 -27.79
CA LYS A 145 4.46 -20.96 -29.11
C LYS A 145 3.60 -20.09 -30.02
N GLN A 146 2.30 -19.98 -29.74
CA GLN A 146 1.38 -19.16 -30.53
C GLN A 146 1.18 -17.80 -29.87
N LYS A 147 1.55 -16.74 -30.58
CA LYS A 147 1.52 -15.37 -30.05
C LYS A 147 0.10 -14.92 -29.65
N ASP A 148 -0.92 -15.52 -30.27
CA ASP A 148 -2.34 -15.21 -30.07
C ASP A 148 -3.12 -16.30 -29.31
N SER A 149 -2.46 -17.25 -28.63
CA SER A 149 -3.18 -18.23 -27.81
C SER A 149 -3.99 -17.50 -26.73
N PRO A 150 -5.25 -17.89 -26.50
CA PRO A 150 -6.05 -17.31 -25.43
C PRO A 150 -5.40 -17.60 -24.08
N PHE A 151 -5.55 -16.65 -23.16
CA PHE A 151 -5.24 -16.85 -21.75
C PHE A 151 -6.36 -17.64 -21.09
N GLU A 152 -5.99 -18.49 -20.15
CA GLU A 152 -6.93 -19.16 -19.27
C GLU A 152 -6.57 -18.82 -17.82
N LEU A 153 -7.56 -18.43 -17.02
CA LEU A 153 -7.37 -18.19 -15.60
C LEU A 153 -7.88 -19.41 -14.83
N LYS A 154 -7.02 -20.01 -14.02
CA LYS A 154 -7.39 -21.14 -13.15
C LYS A 154 -7.29 -20.75 -11.69
N LEU A 155 -8.26 -21.21 -10.92
CA LEU A 155 -8.25 -21.07 -9.47
C LEU A 155 -7.61 -22.30 -8.84
N HIS A 156 -6.77 -22.04 -7.86
CA HIS A 156 -6.16 -23.04 -7.01
C HIS A 156 -6.38 -22.64 -5.56
N ARG A 157 -6.50 -23.64 -4.69
CA ARG A 157 -6.42 -23.40 -3.25
C ARG A 157 -4.95 -23.31 -2.86
N ARG A 158 -4.58 -22.29 -2.07
CA ARG A 158 -3.26 -22.25 -1.46
C ARG A 158 -3.02 -23.45 -0.54
N ASP A 159 -1.89 -24.10 -0.73
CA ASP A 159 -1.32 -25.11 0.17
C ASP A 159 0.12 -24.74 0.60
N GLU A 160 0.80 -25.68 1.26
CA GLU A 160 2.17 -25.51 1.77
C GLU A 160 3.23 -25.43 0.67
N ASN A 161 2.92 -25.94 -0.53
CA ASN A 161 3.84 -26.01 -1.67
C ASN A 161 3.58 -24.92 -2.72
N SER A 162 2.52 -24.12 -2.51
CA SER A 162 2.10 -23.06 -3.41
C SER A 162 3.09 -21.90 -3.37
N SER A 163 3.77 -21.67 -4.49
CA SER A 163 4.49 -20.42 -4.74
C SER A 163 3.53 -19.38 -5.30
N TYR A 164 3.63 -18.12 -4.90
CA TYR A 164 2.76 -17.08 -5.44
C TYR A 164 3.41 -15.71 -5.31
N THR A 165 2.96 -14.77 -6.15
CA THR A 165 3.34 -13.37 -6.08
C THR A 165 2.10 -12.56 -5.74
N ALA A 166 2.10 -11.92 -4.58
CA ALA A 166 1.02 -11.01 -4.20
C ALA A 166 1.15 -9.68 -4.98
N VAL A 167 0.03 -9.19 -5.52
CA VAL A 167 -0.04 -7.88 -6.17
C VAL A 167 -0.77 -6.93 -5.24
N SER A 168 -0.13 -5.82 -4.88
CA SER A 168 -0.72 -4.80 -4.01
C SER A 168 -1.33 -3.66 -4.83
N HIS A 169 -2.20 -2.86 -4.21
CA HIS A 169 -2.79 -1.65 -4.80
C HIS A 169 -3.59 -1.86 -6.10
N VAL A 170 -4.09 -3.08 -6.33
CA VAL A 170 -4.83 -3.49 -7.55
C VAL A 170 -5.84 -2.43 -7.99
N TRP A 171 -6.68 -1.95 -7.07
CA TRP A 171 -7.69 -0.93 -7.34
C TRP A 171 -7.11 0.45 -7.64
N ALA A 172 -6.19 0.93 -6.81
CA ALA A 172 -5.57 2.25 -6.97
C ALA A 172 -4.74 2.36 -8.26
N ASP A 173 -4.13 1.26 -8.70
CA ASP A 173 -3.30 1.18 -9.90
C ASP A 173 -4.12 0.98 -11.20
N GLY A 174 -5.46 0.92 -11.08
CA GLY A 174 -6.37 0.80 -12.22
C GLY A 174 -6.66 -0.64 -12.65
N LEU A 175 -6.22 -1.65 -11.91
CA LEU A 175 -6.43 -3.07 -12.23
C LEU A 175 -7.67 -3.67 -11.55
N GLY A 176 -8.42 -2.90 -10.77
CA GLY A 176 -9.70 -3.36 -10.21
C GLY A 176 -10.77 -3.53 -11.29
N ASN A 177 -11.90 -4.12 -10.92
CA ASN A 177 -13.09 -4.18 -11.75
C ASN A 177 -14.34 -4.16 -10.84
N PRO A 178 -15.20 -3.13 -10.92
CA PRO A 178 -16.37 -2.99 -10.05
C PRO A 178 -17.45 -4.05 -10.24
N HIS A 179 -17.41 -4.78 -11.36
CA HIS A 179 -18.50 -5.66 -11.78
C HIS A 179 -18.14 -7.15 -11.67
N ASP A 180 -16.85 -7.50 -11.72
CA ASP A 180 -16.40 -8.88 -11.70
C ASP A 180 -14.93 -9.00 -11.23
N ASN A 181 -14.50 -10.20 -10.84
CA ASN A 181 -13.10 -10.53 -10.59
C ASN A 181 -12.38 -10.80 -11.91
N ALA A 182 -12.18 -9.75 -12.70
CA ALA A 182 -11.77 -9.87 -14.09
C ALA A 182 -10.75 -8.81 -14.52
N LEU A 183 -9.86 -9.19 -15.43
CA LEU A 183 -8.81 -8.31 -15.97
C LEU A 183 -8.80 -8.32 -17.51
N PRO A 184 -8.48 -7.19 -18.16
CA PRO A 184 -8.19 -7.16 -19.59
C PRO A 184 -7.03 -8.09 -19.94
N THR A 185 -7.16 -8.84 -21.04
CA THR A 185 -6.13 -9.77 -21.51
C THR A 185 -4.78 -9.09 -21.80
N CYS A 186 -4.76 -7.78 -22.13
CA CYS A 186 -3.51 -7.03 -22.24
C CYS A 186 -2.78 -6.92 -20.88
N GLN A 187 -3.51 -6.73 -19.78
CA GLN A 187 -2.93 -6.68 -18.44
C GLN A 187 -2.48 -8.07 -18.00
N LEU A 188 -3.26 -9.11 -18.30
CA LEU A 188 -2.86 -10.51 -18.04
C LEU A 188 -1.57 -10.85 -18.79
N GLN A 189 -1.44 -10.44 -20.05
CA GLN A 189 -0.21 -10.60 -20.81
C GLN A 189 0.97 -9.89 -20.13
N LYS A 190 0.79 -8.63 -19.73
CA LYS A 190 1.82 -7.85 -19.03
C LYS A 190 2.24 -8.53 -17.72
N LEU A 191 1.28 -8.97 -16.92
CA LEU A 191 1.53 -9.70 -15.67
C LEU A 191 2.28 -11.00 -15.96
N SER A 192 1.85 -11.81 -16.94
CA SER A 192 2.52 -13.07 -17.29
C SER A 192 4.00 -12.88 -17.67
N ILE A 193 4.36 -11.76 -18.29
CA ILE A 193 5.75 -11.45 -18.65
C ILE A 193 6.55 -11.11 -17.37
N ILE A 194 5.99 -10.27 -16.50
CA ILE A 194 6.61 -9.89 -15.23
C ILE A 194 6.83 -11.13 -14.35
N LEU A 195 5.81 -11.97 -14.18
CA LEU A 195 5.88 -13.18 -13.34
C LEU A 195 6.96 -14.15 -13.85
N ARG A 196 7.04 -14.39 -15.16
CA ARG A 196 8.09 -15.23 -15.76
C ARG A 196 9.50 -14.68 -15.50
N HIS A 197 9.69 -13.36 -15.54
CA HIS A 197 10.98 -12.75 -15.23
C HIS A 197 11.37 -12.90 -13.74
N LEU A 198 10.37 -12.88 -12.85
CA LEU A 198 10.58 -13.13 -11.41
C LEU A 198 10.95 -14.60 -11.17
N GLU A 199 10.25 -15.54 -11.80
CA GLU A 199 10.54 -16.98 -11.71
C GLU A 199 11.94 -17.34 -12.24
N MET A 200 12.37 -16.75 -13.37
CA MET A 200 13.71 -16.99 -13.91
C MET A 200 14.83 -16.49 -12.99
N SER A 201 14.55 -15.45 -12.19
CA SER A 201 15.45 -14.91 -11.18
C SER A 201 15.42 -15.73 -9.88
N SER A 202 14.31 -16.43 -9.63
CA SER A 202 14.06 -17.28 -8.47
C SER A 202 14.13 -18.75 -8.86
N LYS A 203 15.33 -19.31 -9.05
CA LYS A 203 15.49 -20.75 -9.33
C LYS A 203 14.91 -21.62 -8.19
N LYS A 204 13.66 -22.04 -8.35
CA LYS A 204 13.07 -23.38 -8.20
C LYS A 204 11.57 -23.26 -8.47
N GLY A 205 11.08 -23.96 -9.49
CA GLY A 205 9.76 -23.76 -10.06
C GLY A 205 8.60 -24.15 -9.14
N CYS A 206 7.54 -23.38 -9.19
CA CYS A 206 6.15 -23.82 -9.07
C CYS A 206 5.24 -22.62 -9.36
N CYS A 207 4.10 -22.89 -9.99
CA CYS A 207 3.09 -21.98 -10.53
C CYS A 207 2.96 -20.64 -9.80
N THR A 208 3.26 -19.52 -10.47
CA THR A 208 3.02 -18.20 -9.87
C THR A 208 1.54 -17.85 -9.91
N ALA A 209 0.92 -17.88 -8.74
CA ALA A 209 -0.42 -17.35 -8.56
C ALA A 209 -0.43 -15.88 -8.12
N ILE A 210 -1.49 -15.15 -8.47
CA ILE A 210 -1.76 -13.81 -7.95
C ILE A 210 -2.78 -13.93 -6.82
N SER A 211 -2.47 -13.33 -5.67
CA SER A 211 -3.45 -13.03 -4.62
C SER A 211 -3.84 -11.56 -4.76
N VAL A 212 -5.14 -11.31 -4.88
CA VAL A 212 -5.77 -9.97 -4.85
C VAL A 212 -6.40 -9.76 -3.49
#